data_AF-A0A1H7KLT2-F1
#
_entry.id   AF-A0A1H7KLT2-F1
#
_cell.length_a   1.000
_cell.length_b   1.000
_cell.length_c   1.000
_cell.angle_alpha   90.00
_cell.angle_beta   90.00
_cell.angle_gamma   90.00
#
_symmetry.space_group_name_H-M   'P 1'
#
loop_
_entity.id
_entity.type
_entity.pdbx_description
1 polymer ?
#
loop_
_entity_poly.entity_id
_entity_poly.type
_entity_poly.pdbx_seq_one_letter_code
_entity_poly.pdbx_strand_id
1 'polypeptide(L)'
;MDKIDYLNKHIPHRLNLLITYRERFSNLSDSQIENIRDLYRCAKDISIMMVRLLLDEMGIKLPRNAKELNDLKEHEGDVIKMGIIMAINKEDILNHNDKHEIFKVLVAANRAVAHTNEGFINHNVDKMALLKAIDFIEHNIEKNIYHHNSESLMEIMGLPDNNMQRSSLNLNKVL
;
A
#
# COMPACT_ATOMS: atom_id res chain seq x y z
N MET A 1 0.92 13.32 17.52
CA MET A 1 0.90 11.85 17.53
C MET A 1 2.26 11.39 18.00
N ASP A 2 2.30 10.54 19.02
CA ASP A 2 3.56 9.99 19.51
C ASP A 2 3.99 8.78 18.66
N LYS A 3 5.27 8.38 18.80
CA LYS A 3 5.88 7.29 18.04
C LYS A 3 5.18 5.94 18.30
N ILE A 4 4.71 5.70 19.53
CA ILE A 4 4.10 4.43 19.93
C ILE A 4 2.74 4.29 19.27
N ASP A 5 1.89 5.32 19.31
CA ASP A 5 0.59 5.33 18.62
C ASP A 5 0.79 5.17 17.11
N TYR A 6 1.79 5.83 16.53
CA TYR A 6 2.08 5.69 15.11
C TYR A 6 2.44 4.25 14.71
N LEU A 7 3.36 3.62 15.45
CA LEU A 7 3.81 2.25 15.22
C LEU A 7 2.74 1.21 15.56
N ASN A 8 1.96 1.41 16.62
CA ASN A 8 1.03 0.40 17.11
C ASN A 8 -0.37 0.53 16.54
N LYS A 9 -0.73 1.67 15.94
CA LYS A 9 -2.09 1.91 15.41
C LYS A 9 -2.09 2.41 13.97
N HIS A 10 -1.30 3.42 13.65
CA HIS A 10 -1.39 4.07 12.33
C HIS A 10 -0.84 3.20 11.19
N ILE A 11 0.39 2.69 11.32
CA ILE A 11 0.96 1.78 10.32
C ILE A 11 0.12 0.50 10.19
N PRO A 12 -0.25 -0.20 11.28
CA PRO A 12 -1.05 -1.42 11.22
C PRO A 12 -2.42 -1.20 10.58
N HIS A 13 -3.12 -0.11 10.93
CA HIS A 13 -4.42 0.21 10.33
C HIS A 13 -4.31 0.38 8.81
N ARG A 14 -3.32 1.13 8.34
CA ARG A 14 -3.09 1.37 6.90
C ARG A 14 -2.69 0.10 6.17
N LEU A 15 -1.82 -0.71 6.77
CA LEU A 15 -1.42 -2.00 6.22
C LEU A 15 -2.60 -2.98 6.15
N ASN A 16 -3.48 -2.99 7.17
CA ASN A 16 -4.70 -3.79 7.17
C ASN A 16 -5.64 -3.48 5.99
N LEU A 17 -5.71 -2.22 5.53
CA LEU A 17 -6.50 -1.86 4.35
C LEU A 17 -5.94 -2.54 3.09
N LEU A 18 -4.62 -2.55 2.92
CA LEU A 18 -3.95 -3.22 1.81
C LEU A 18 -4.10 -4.74 1.87
N ILE A 19 -3.89 -5.33 3.05
CA ILE A 19 -4.07 -6.77 3.28
C ILE A 19 -5.51 -7.17 2.98
N THR A 20 -6.49 -6.40 3.46
CA THR A 20 -7.92 -6.64 3.22
C THR A 20 -8.24 -6.62 1.73
N TYR A 21 -7.66 -5.69 0.96
CA TYR A 21 -7.81 -5.68 -0.49
C TYR A 21 -7.26 -6.97 -1.12
N ARG A 22 -6.03 -7.37 -0.76
CA ARG A 22 -5.42 -8.60 -1.27
C ARG A 22 -6.25 -9.83 -0.93
N GLU A 23 -6.68 -9.99 0.32
CA GLU A 23 -7.49 -11.13 0.77
C GLU A 23 -8.83 -11.22 0.05
N ARG A 24 -9.51 -10.09 -0.15
CA ARG A 24 -10.84 -10.06 -0.80
C ARG A 24 -10.79 -10.30 -2.31
N PHE A 25 -9.77 -9.81 -3.00
CA PHE A 25 -9.81 -9.71 -4.46
C PHE A 25 -8.76 -10.56 -5.20
N SER A 26 -7.72 -11.07 -4.53
CA SER A 26 -6.67 -11.88 -5.18
C SER A 26 -7.23 -13.08 -5.95
N ASN A 27 -8.13 -13.83 -5.33
CA ASN A 27 -8.69 -15.08 -5.86
C ASN A 27 -9.95 -14.90 -6.71
N LEU A 28 -10.46 -13.68 -6.89
CA LEU A 28 -11.63 -13.44 -7.73
C LEU A 28 -11.25 -13.45 -9.21
N SER A 29 -12.05 -14.16 -10.01
CA SER A 29 -12.02 -14.09 -11.47
C SER A 29 -12.54 -12.74 -11.98
N ASP A 30 -12.23 -12.39 -13.23
CA ASP A 30 -12.69 -11.14 -13.85
C ASP A 30 -14.22 -11.05 -13.89
N SER A 31 -14.92 -12.17 -14.09
CA SER A 31 -16.39 -12.24 -14.04
C SER A 31 -16.94 -11.92 -12.65
N GLN A 32 -16.32 -12.47 -11.59
CA GLN A 32 -16.70 -12.15 -10.21
C GLN A 32 -16.41 -10.69 -9.86
N ILE A 33 -15.30 -10.13 -10.36
CA ILE A 33 -14.97 -8.71 -10.18
C ILE A 33 -16.01 -7.82 -10.86
N GLU A 34 -16.47 -8.15 -12.07
CA GLU A 34 -17.50 -7.36 -12.77
C GLU A 34 -18.82 -7.32 -11.98
N ASN A 35 -19.20 -8.42 -11.31
CA ASN A 35 -20.40 -8.46 -10.46
C ASN A 35 -20.33 -7.51 -9.25
N ILE A 36 -19.13 -7.11 -8.81
CA ILE A 36 -18.89 -6.19 -7.70
C ILE A 36 -18.06 -4.97 -8.14
N ARG A 37 -18.18 -4.59 -9.41
CA ARG A 37 -17.26 -3.65 -10.07
C ARG A 37 -17.05 -2.36 -9.30
N ASP A 38 -18.11 -1.71 -8.82
CA ASP A 38 -17.99 -0.42 -8.14
C ASP A 38 -17.27 -0.55 -6.80
N LEU A 39 -17.58 -1.61 -6.04
CA LEU A 39 -16.88 -1.94 -4.79
C LEU A 39 -15.40 -2.23 -5.05
N TYR A 40 -15.11 -3.04 -6.06
CA TYR A 40 -13.75 -3.37 -6.46
C TYR A 40 -12.97 -2.12 -6.87
N ARG A 41 -13.55 -1.24 -7.70
CA ARG A 41 -12.92 0.00 -8.14
C ARG A 41 -12.63 0.93 -6.96
N CYS A 42 -13.59 1.13 -6.08
CA CYS A 42 -13.41 1.95 -4.88
C CYS A 42 -12.27 1.40 -4.00
N ALA A 43 -12.29 0.10 -3.71
CA ALA A 43 -11.25 -0.54 -2.90
C ALA A 43 -9.87 -0.48 -3.58
N LYS A 44 -9.82 -0.67 -4.90
CA LYS A 44 -8.59 -0.56 -5.71
C LYS A 44 -8.02 0.85 -5.65
N ASP A 45 -8.83 1.88 -5.87
CA ASP A 45 -8.37 3.26 -5.92
C ASP A 45 -7.84 3.73 -4.56
N ILE A 46 -8.52 3.37 -3.46
CA ILE A 46 -8.03 3.61 -2.10
C ILE A 46 -6.71 2.87 -1.85
N SER A 47 -6.58 1.62 -2.32
CA SER A 47 -5.35 0.83 -2.14
C SER A 47 -4.18 1.40 -2.92
N ILE A 48 -4.39 1.84 -4.16
CA ILE A 48 -3.38 2.55 -4.97
C ILE A 48 -2.89 3.80 -4.23
N MET A 49 -3.82 4.57 -3.67
CA MET A 49 -3.50 5.75 -2.88
C MET A 49 -2.72 5.41 -1.60
N MET A 50 -3.11 4.34 -0.91
CA MET A 50 -2.46 3.88 0.30
C MET A 50 -1.03 3.39 0.05
N VAL A 51 -0.79 2.68 -1.06
CA VAL A 51 0.58 2.29 -1.49
C VAL A 51 1.47 3.52 -1.63
N ARG A 52 0.99 4.55 -2.33
CA ARG A 52 1.73 5.80 -2.52
C ARG A 52 2.00 6.51 -1.20
N LEU A 53 1.01 6.58 -0.30
CA LEU A 53 1.16 7.23 1.01
C LEU A 53 2.21 6.52 1.87
N LEU A 54 2.13 5.19 1.99
CA LEU A 54 3.08 4.42 2.81
C LEU A 54 4.51 4.53 2.26
N LEU A 55 4.69 4.54 0.93
CA LEU A 55 6.02 4.77 0.34
C LEU A 55 6.56 6.18 0.63
N ASP A 56 5.71 7.21 0.53
CA ASP A 56 6.08 8.60 0.87
C ASP A 56 6.48 8.71 2.35
N GLU A 57 5.74 8.04 3.24
CA GLU A 57 6.06 7.99 4.68
C GLU A 57 7.38 7.25 4.96
N MET A 58 7.69 6.23 4.17
CA MET A 58 8.96 5.50 4.20
C MET A 58 10.09 6.21 3.45
N GLY A 59 9.88 7.43 2.95
CA GLY A 59 10.92 8.27 2.35
C GLY A 59 11.05 8.16 0.84
N ILE A 60 10.13 7.48 0.14
CA ILE A 60 10.14 7.37 -1.32
C ILE A 60 8.95 8.07 -1.94
N LYS A 61 9.25 9.02 -2.83
CA LYS A 61 8.26 9.76 -3.59
C LYS A 61 8.50 9.64 -5.09
N LEU A 62 7.43 9.42 -5.84
CA LEU A 62 7.41 9.65 -7.27
C LEU A 62 6.87 11.05 -7.59
N PRO A 63 7.66 11.95 -8.21
CA PRO A 63 7.16 13.26 -8.64
C PRO A 63 5.97 13.15 -9.61
N ARG A 64 5.03 14.11 -9.56
CA ARG A 64 3.80 14.07 -10.38
C ARG A 64 4.05 13.91 -11.89
N ASN A 65 5.12 14.52 -12.40
CA ASN A 65 5.48 14.52 -13.82
C ASN A 65 6.53 13.46 -14.18
N ALA A 66 6.79 12.51 -13.30
CA ALA A 66 7.72 11.43 -13.56
C ALA A 66 7.27 10.58 -14.76
N LYS A 67 8.23 10.23 -15.60
CA LYS A 67 8.05 9.38 -16.79
C LYS A 67 8.76 8.04 -16.63
N GLU A 68 9.76 7.97 -15.77
CA GLU A 68 10.64 6.81 -15.65
C GLU A 68 10.87 6.42 -14.19
N LEU A 69 11.24 5.16 -13.96
CA LEU A 69 11.63 4.64 -12.64
C LEU A 69 12.74 5.47 -11.99
N ASN A 70 13.67 5.99 -12.80
CA ASN A 70 14.78 6.80 -12.33
C ASN A 70 14.34 8.17 -11.78
N ASP A 71 13.09 8.58 -12.00
CA ASP A 71 12.55 9.81 -11.42
C ASP A 71 12.15 9.67 -9.94
N LEU A 72 12.19 8.46 -9.38
CA LEU A 72 12.00 8.23 -7.94
C LEU A 72 12.99 9.08 -7.14
N LYS A 73 12.47 9.71 -6.09
CA LYS A 73 13.25 10.56 -5.18
C LYS A 73 13.12 10.05 -3.75
N GLU A 74 14.25 10.08 -3.07
CA GLU A 74 14.31 9.95 -1.62
C GLU A 74 14.02 11.30 -0.96
N HIS A 75 13.39 11.26 0.21
CA HIS A 75 13.24 12.41 1.07
C HIS A 75 13.09 11.96 2.52
N GLU A 76 13.09 12.92 3.43
CA GLU A 76 12.75 12.66 4.83
C GLU A 76 11.24 12.36 4.94
N GLY A 77 10.90 11.07 4.94
CA GLY A 77 9.55 10.57 5.17
C GLY A 77 9.13 10.74 6.64
N ASP A 78 7.84 10.61 6.92
CA ASP A 78 7.31 10.77 8.28
C ASP A 78 7.86 9.73 9.26
N VAL A 79 8.21 8.53 8.77
CA VAL A 79 8.89 7.49 9.55
C VAL A 79 10.23 8.00 10.07
N ILE A 80 11.03 8.66 9.22
CA ILE A 80 12.32 9.25 9.61
C ILE A 80 12.12 10.39 10.60
N LYS A 81 11.14 11.29 10.36
CA LYS A 81 10.83 12.42 11.26
C LYS A 81 10.41 11.96 12.66
N MET A 82 9.82 10.76 12.77
CA MET A 82 9.46 10.14 14.05
C MET A 82 10.62 9.40 14.72
N GLY A 83 11.84 9.50 14.19
CA GLY A 83 13.02 8.82 14.73
C GLY A 83 12.94 7.30 14.57
N ILE A 84 12.25 6.81 13.53
CA ILE A 84 12.32 5.42 13.09
C ILE A 84 13.42 5.37 12.03
N ILE A 85 14.60 4.93 12.46
CA ILE A 85 15.80 4.86 11.62
C ILE A 85 15.70 3.57 10.83
N MET A 86 15.08 3.62 9.64
CA MET A 86 15.29 2.74 8.48
C MET A 86 14.16 2.95 7.45
N ALA A 87 14.36 3.93 6.57
CA ALA A 87 13.50 4.20 5.43
C ALA A 87 13.85 3.28 4.25
N ILE A 88 12.87 3.04 3.37
CA ILE A 88 13.13 2.45 2.06
C ILE A 88 13.97 3.45 1.28
N ASN A 89 15.05 2.99 0.66
CA ASN A 89 15.83 3.80 -0.27
C ASN A 89 15.41 3.49 -1.72
N LYS A 90 15.83 4.34 -2.65
CA LYS A 90 15.48 4.21 -4.06
C LYS A 90 15.98 2.89 -4.66
N GLU A 91 17.16 2.45 -4.23
CA GLU A 91 17.78 1.22 -4.70
C GLU A 91 16.99 -0.03 -4.28
N ASP A 92 16.30 -0.01 -3.15
CA ASP A 92 15.41 -1.09 -2.72
C ASP A 92 14.29 -1.33 -3.74
N ILE A 93 13.81 -0.28 -4.41
CA ILE A 93 12.83 -0.39 -5.49
C ILE A 93 13.51 -0.73 -6.82
N LEU A 94 14.59 -0.05 -7.19
CA LEU A 94 15.24 -0.24 -8.50
C LEU A 94 15.81 -1.65 -8.70
N ASN A 95 16.18 -2.31 -7.60
CA ASN A 95 16.71 -3.68 -7.61
C ASN A 95 15.64 -4.74 -7.33
N HIS A 96 14.38 -4.34 -7.06
CA HIS A 96 13.29 -5.29 -6.86
C HIS A 96 12.82 -5.93 -8.17
N ASN A 97 12.44 -7.21 -8.12
CA ASN A 97 11.96 -7.95 -9.30
C ASN A 97 10.68 -7.33 -9.87
N ASP A 98 9.79 -6.83 -9.01
CA ASP A 98 8.49 -6.22 -9.38
C ASP A 98 8.56 -4.68 -9.50
N LYS A 99 9.74 -4.10 -9.77
CA LYS A 99 9.93 -2.64 -9.80
C LYS A 99 9.02 -1.91 -10.79
N HIS A 100 8.72 -2.53 -11.94
CA HIS A 100 7.86 -1.92 -12.95
C HIS A 100 6.40 -1.90 -12.49
N GLU A 101 5.96 -2.90 -11.74
CA GLU A 101 4.63 -3.02 -11.15
C GLU A 101 4.44 -1.96 -10.07
N ILE A 102 5.42 -1.81 -9.18
CA ILE A 102 5.46 -0.75 -8.16
C ILE A 102 5.38 0.64 -8.83
N PHE A 103 6.16 0.85 -9.89
CA PHE A 103 6.14 2.11 -10.64
C PHE A 103 4.78 2.41 -11.29
N LYS A 104 4.15 1.42 -11.94
CA LYS A 104 2.82 1.56 -12.53
C LYS A 104 1.80 2.02 -11.48
N VAL A 105 1.83 1.44 -10.28
CA VAL A 105 0.95 1.82 -9.16
C VAL A 105 1.21 3.27 -8.73
N LEU A 106 2.47 3.67 -8.58
CA LEU A 106 2.83 5.05 -8.21
C LEU A 106 2.40 6.09 -9.26
N VAL A 107 2.57 5.78 -10.55
CA VAL A 107 2.10 6.63 -11.66
C VAL A 107 0.59 6.77 -11.62
N ALA A 108 -0.14 5.67 -11.39
CA ALA A 108 -1.59 5.70 -11.30
C ALA A 108 -2.09 6.48 -10.08
N ALA A 109 -1.41 6.34 -8.94
CA ALA A 109 -1.70 7.12 -7.74
C ALA A 109 -1.47 8.62 -7.98
N ASN A 110 -0.39 9.00 -8.68
CA ASN A 110 -0.16 10.40 -9.06
C ASN A 110 -1.27 10.94 -9.97
N ARG A 111 -1.80 10.13 -10.90
CA ARG A 111 -2.98 10.48 -11.70
C ARG A 111 -4.22 10.66 -10.82
N ALA A 112 -4.47 9.75 -9.88
CA ALA A 112 -5.59 9.86 -8.93
C ALA A 112 -5.54 11.16 -8.12
N VAL A 113 -4.36 11.54 -7.62
CA VAL A 113 -4.18 12.79 -6.86
C VAL A 113 -4.31 14.03 -7.75
N ALA A 114 -3.80 14.01 -8.98
CA ALA A 114 -3.83 15.17 -9.86
C ALA A 114 -5.25 15.60 -10.27
N HIS A 115 -6.22 14.68 -10.16
CA HIS A 115 -7.59 14.86 -10.67
C HIS A 115 -8.66 14.83 -9.59
N THR A 116 -8.32 15.18 -8.35
CA THR A 116 -9.33 15.42 -7.30
C THR A 116 -10.33 16.55 -7.64
N ASN A 117 -10.12 17.27 -8.75
CA ASN A 117 -10.96 18.39 -9.18
C ASN A 117 -11.79 18.17 -10.45
N GLU A 118 -11.60 17.15 -11.30
CA GLU A 118 -12.42 17.03 -12.54
C GLU A 118 -12.29 15.64 -13.22
N GLY A 119 -13.41 14.89 -13.25
CA GLY A 119 -13.62 13.72 -14.12
C GLY A 119 -13.39 12.33 -13.51
N PHE A 120 -14.27 11.37 -13.82
CA PHE A 120 -14.07 9.94 -13.52
C PHE A 120 -12.92 9.39 -14.37
N ILE A 121 -11.75 9.19 -13.77
CA ILE A 121 -10.59 8.63 -14.47
C ILE A 121 -10.47 7.14 -14.17
N ASN A 122 -10.24 6.36 -15.22
CA ASN A 122 -9.84 4.97 -15.05
C ASN A 122 -8.36 4.92 -14.65
N HIS A 123 -8.09 4.68 -13.38
CA HIS A 123 -6.77 4.31 -12.87
C HIS A 123 -6.45 2.88 -13.33
N ASN A 124 -6.09 2.75 -14.61
CA ASN A 124 -5.74 1.49 -15.24
C ASN A 124 -4.41 0.98 -14.67
N VAL A 125 -4.53 0.28 -13.54
CA VAL A 125 -3.52 -0.57 -12.94
C VAL A 125 -4.15 -1.94 -12.88
N ASP A 126 -3.45 -2.93 -13.44
CA ASP A 126 -3.90 -4.30 -13.37
C ASP A 126 -3.85 -4.79 -11.91
N LYS A 127 -4.74 -5.73 -11.58
CA LYS A 127 -4.85 -6.29 -10.23
C LYS A 127 -3.49 -6.79 -9.73
N MET A 128 -2.71 -7.44 -10.58
CA MET A 128 -1.44 -8.05 -10.19
C MET A 128 -0.39 -7.01 -9.81
N ALA A 129 -0.28 -5.90 -10.53
CA ALA A 129 0.66 -4.84 -10.23
C ALA A 129 0.39 -4.25 -8.83
N LEU A 130 -0.88 -4.06 -8.47
CA LEU A 130 -1.25 -3.61 -7.14
C LEU A 130 -0.93 -4.66 -6.07
N LEU A 131 -1.20 -5.94 -6.32
CA LEU A 131 -0.84 -7.02 -5.38
C LEU A 131 0.68 -7.06 -5.14
N LYS A 132 1.49 -6.94 -6.20
CA LYS A 132 2.95 -6.88 -6.07
C LYS A 132 3.43 -5.68 -5.27
N ALA A 133 2.81 -4.52 -5.45
CA ALA A 133 3.14 -3.34 -4.66
C ALA A 133 2.73 -3.50 -3.18
N ILE A 134 1.62 -4.18 -2.90
CA ILE A 134 1.20 -4.51 -1.53
C ILE A 134 2.21 -5.44 -0.87
N ASP A 135 2.63 -6.52 -1.56
CA ASP A 135 3.62 -7.47 -1.05
C ASP A 135 4.95 -6.77 -0.75
N PHE A 136 5.39 -5.87 -1.64
CA PHE A 136 6.59 -5.07 -1.46
C PHE A 136 6.50 -4.18 -0.19
N ILE A 137 5.38 -3.51 0.01
CA ILE A 137 5.18 -2.62 1.17
C ILE A 137 5.15 -3.42 2.47
N GLU A 138 4.38 -4.50 2.52
CA GLU A 138 4.29 -5.34 3.72
C GLU A 138 5.66 -5.88 4.12
N HIS A 139 6.42 -6.40 3.15
CA HIS A 139 7.77 -6.90 3.39
C HIS A 139 8.71 -5.81 3.95
N ASN A 140 8.68 -4.60 3.38
CA ASN A 140 9.56 -3.53 3.84
C ASN A 140 9.12 -2.93 5.18
N ILE A 141 7.81 -2.87 5.46
CA ILE A 141 7.31 -2.47 6.78
C ILE A 141 7.76 -3.50 7.83
N GLU A 142 7.58 -4.80 7.55
CA GLU A 142 8.03 -5.85 8.46
C GLU A 142 9.54 -5.77 8.70
N LYS A 143 10.34 -5.73 7.63
CA LYS A 143 11.80 -5.76 7.68
C LYS A 143 12.39 -4.50 8.33
N ASN A 144 11.94 -3.32 7.90
CA ASN A 144 12.60 -2.05 8.23
C ASN A 144 11.98 -1.35 9.44
N ILE A 145 10.71 -1.64 9.77
CA ILE A 145 10.00 -1.00 10.88
C ILE A 145 9.88 -1.94 12.07
N TYR A 146 9.40 -3.18 11.92
CA TYR A 146 9.11 -4.03 13.09
C TYR A 146 10.27 -4.95 13.46
N HIS A 147 10.80 -5.72 12.51
CA HIS A 147 11.91 -6.64 12.76
C HIS A 147 13.16 -5.90 13.27
N HIS A 148 13.43 -4.70 12.74
CA HIS A 148 14.54 -3.86 13.22
C HIS A 148 14.34 -3.36 14.66
N ASN A 149 13.11 -3.19 15.11
CA ASN A 149 12.77 -2.77 16.47
C ASN A 149 12.56 -3.95 17.45
N SER A 150 12.89 -5.19 17.05
CA SER A 150 12.61 -6.41 17.83
C SER A 150 11.13 -6.62 18.15
N GLU A 151 10.25 -6.02 17.34
CA GLU A 151 8.81 -6.20 17.41
C GLU A 151 8.36 -7.12 16.27
N SER A 152 7.33 -7.94 16.52
CA SER A 152 6.71 -8.74 15.49
C SER A 152 5.55 -7.97 14.87
N LEU A 153 5.59 -7.74 13.56
CA LEU A 153 4.45 -7.19 12.84
C LEU A 153 3.19 -8.03 13.10
N MET A 154 3.33 -9.36 13.16
CA MET A 154 2.21 -10.27 13.45
C MET A 154 1.58 -10.02 14.83
N GLU A 155 2.40 -9.74 15.85
CA GLU A 155 1.90 -9.44 17.20
C GLU A 155 1.17 -8.10 17.23
N ILE A 156 1.75 -7.06 16.60
CA ILE A 156 1.12 -5.74 16.50
C ILE A 156 -0.20 -5.80 15.75
N MET A 157 -0.26 -6.56 14.65
CA MET A 157 -1.48 -6.77 13.87
C MET A 157 -2.55 -7.58 14.64
N GLY A 158 -2.14 -8.32 15.68
CA GLY A 158 -3.01 -9.06 16.58
C GLY A 158 -3.61 -8.23 17.72
N LEU A 159 -3.17 -6.99 17.93
CA LEU A 159 -3.72 -6.10 18.96
C LEU A 159 -5.23 -5.85 18.71
N PRO A 160 -6.05 -5.66 19.77
CA PRO A 160 -7.49 -5.48 19.63
C PRO A 160 -7.90 -4.39 18.63
N ASP A 161 -7.15 -3.27 18.60
CA ASP A 161 -7.41 -2.13 17.72
C ASP A 161 -7.06 -2.43 16.24
N ASN A 162 -6.20 -3.42 15.99
CA ASN A 162 -5.71 -3.79 14.66
C ASN A 162 -6.32 -5.11 14.16
N ASN A 163 -6.97 -5.87 15.04
CA ASN A 163 -7.55 -7.15 14.70
C ASN A 163 -8.79 -6.96 13.82
N MET A 164 -8.58 -7.06 12.51
CA MET A 164 -9.66 -7.10 11.54
C MET A 164 -10.44 -8.41 11.73
N GLN A 165 -11.77 -8.36 11.77
CA GLN A 165 -12.61 -9.56 11.78
C GLN A 165 -12.55 -10.29 10.42
N ARG A 166 -11.39 -10.85 10.05
CA ARG A 166 -11.10 -11.40 8.72
C ARG A 166 -12.05 -12.51 8.30
N SER A 167 -12.58 -13.26 9.27
CA SER A 167 -13.62 -14.27 9.07
C SER A 167 -14.92 -13.72 8.45
N SER A 168 -15.24 -12.44 8.66
CA SER A 168 -16.39 -11.74 8.07
C SER A 168 -16.14 -11.22 6.65
N LEU A 169 -14.88 -11.23 6.18
CA LEU A 169 -14.49 -10.68 4.88
C LEU A 169 -14.65 -11.68 3.73
N ASN A 170 -14.86 -12.97 4.03
CA ASN A 170 -15.04 -14.03 3.04
C ASN A 170 -16.36 -13.85 2.28
N LEU A 171 -16.27 -13.28 1.08
CA LEU A 171 -17.38 -13.13 0.12
C LEU A 171 -17.91 -14.46 -0.42
N ASN A 172 -17.17 -15.56 -0.23
CA ASN A 172 -17.51 -16.92 -0.69
C ASN A 172 -18.80 -17.51 -0.09
N LYS A 173 -19.53 -16.78 0.76
CA LYS A 173 -20.81 -17.21 1.32
C LYS A 173 -22.03 -16.53 0.70
N VAL A 174 -21.86 -15.54 -0.18
CA VAL A 174 -22.97 -14.67 -0.62
C VAL A 174 -23.09 -14.52 -2.16
N LEU A 175 -22.24 -15.18 -2.95
CA LEU A 175 -22.34 -15.19 -4.42
C LEU A 175 -22.47 -16.61 -4.95
#